data_AF-A0A8T3V7T6-F1
#
_entry.id   AF-A0A8T3V7T6-F1
#
_cell.length_a   1.000
_cell.length_b   1.000
_cell.length_c   1.000
_cell.angle_alpha   90.00
_cell.angle_beta   90.00
_cell.angle_gamma   90.00
#
_symmetry.space_group_name_H-M   'P 1'
#
loop_
_entity.id
_entity.type
_entity.pdbx_description
1 polymer ?
#
loop_
_entity_poly.entity_id
_entity_poly.type
_entity_poly.pdbx_seq_one_letter_code
_entity_poly.pdbx_strand_id
1 'polypeptide(L)' 'AINRMGNAFIDLGKFDEALDCFNKAISLEKYNIDFLLNKGVVLMELGKFEEAVDSFNQVLLRSPDNEDAFFLKEECLENF' A
#
# COMPACT_ATOMS: atom_id res chain seq x y z
N ALA A 1 -13.18 -0.95 -9.34
CA ALA A 1 -13.65 0.42 -9.06
C ALA A 1 -12.79 1.10 -7.99
N ILE A 2 -12.57 0.47 -6.83
CA ILE A 2 -11.79 1.06 -5.73
C ILE A 2 -10.32 1.27 -6.10
N ASN A 3 -9.68 0.32 -6.78
CA ASN A 3 -8.29 0.46 -7.25
C ASN A 3 -8.12 1.73 -8.14
N ARG A 4 -9.05 1.97 -9.08
CA ARG A 4 -9.02 3.17 -9.93
C ARG A 4 -9.26 4.47 -9.17
N MET A 5 -10.06 4.44 -8.11
CA MET A 5 -10.35 5.62 -7.30
C MET A 5 -9.20 5.97 -6.35
N GLY A 6 -8.62 4.95 -5.70
CA GLY A 6 -7.41 5.11 -4.90
C GLY A 6 -6.23 5.62 -5.74
N ASN A 7 -6.02 5.05 -6.93
CA ASN A 7 -4.96 5.50 -7.84
C ASN A 7 -5.20 6.92 -8.35
N ALA A 8 -6.46 7.29 -8.63
CA ALA A 8 -6.77 8.68 -8.99
C ALA A 8 -6.47 9.67 -7.85
N PHE A 9 -6.63 9.27 -6.58
CA PHE A 9 -6.23 10.11 -5.45
C PHE A 9 -4.70 10.21 -5.31
N ILE A 10 -3.96 9.11 -5.58
CA ILE A 10 -2.50 9.12 -5.67
C ILE A 10 -2.04 10.10 -6.76
N ASP A 11 -2.59 10.01 -7.97
CA ASP A 11 -2.25 10.88 -9.11
C ASP A 11 -2.55 12.37 -8.82
N LEU A 12 -3.49 12.64 -7.91
CA LEU A 12 -3.87 13.98 -7.46
C LEU A 12 -3.11 14.45 -6.20
N GLY A 13 -2.19 13.64 -5.65
CA GLY A 13 -1.44 13.94 -4.42
C GLY A 13 -2.29 13.93 -3.14
N LYS A 14 -3.47 13.31 -3.19
CA LYS A 14 -4.46 13.23 -2.10
C LYS A 14 -4.29 11.94 -1.31
N PHE A 15 -3.15 11.80 -0.66
CA PHE A 15 -2.73 10.54 -0.06
C PHE A 15 -3.58 10.12 1.14
N ASP A 16 -4.08 11.06 1.96
CA ASP A 16 -4.98 10.73 3.07
C ASP A 16 -6.32 10.14 2.55
N GLU A 17 -6.91 10.74 1.51
CA GLU A 17 -8.12 10.19 0.89
C GLU A 17 -7.88 8.85 0.20
N ALA A 18 -6.71 8.66 -0.42
CA ALA A 18 -6.31 7.37 -0.99
C ALA A 18 -6.21 6.30 0.11
N LEU A 19 -5.60 6.63 1.25
CA LEU A 19 -5.44 5.73 2.39
C LEU A 19 -6.79 5.30 2.96
N ASP A 20 -7.72 6.25 3.13
CA ASP A 20 -9.10 5.96 3.54
C ASP A 20 -9.82 5.04 2.55
N CYS A 21 -9.57 5.25 1.26
CA CYS A 21 -10.14 4.44 0.20
C CYS A 21 -9.66 2.98 0.30
N PHE A 22 -8.35 2.77 0.44
CA PHE A 22 -7.77 1.44 0.57
C PHE A 22 -8.13 0.76 1.90
N ASN A 23 -8.19 1.51 3.01
CA ASN A 23 -8.66 0.96 4.29
C ASN A 23 -10.10 0.44 4.20
N LYS A 24 -11.00 1.18 3.52
CA LYS A 24 -12.36 0.71 3.25
C LYS A 24 -12.36 -0.50 2.33
N ALA A 25 -11.53 -0.52 1.28
CA ALA A 25 -11.39 -1.67 0.39
C ALA A 25 -10.97 -2.94 1.13
N ILE A 26 -9.95 -2.83 1.98
CA ILE A 26 -9.42 -3.92 2.81
C ILE A 26 -10.48 -4.37 3.85
N SER A 27 -11.33 -3.49 4.34
CA SER A 27 -12.43 -3.90 5.24
C SER A 27 -13.43 -4.85 4.57
N LEU A 28 -13.56 -4.76 3.24
CA LEU A 28 -14.44 -5.61 2.43
C LEU A 28 -13.68 -6.85 1.92
N GLU A 29 -12.45 -6.67 1.46
CA GLU A 29 -11.58 -7.71 0.92
C GLU A 29 -10.22 -7.70 1.63
N LYS A 30 -10.20 -8.25 2.85
CA LYS A 30 -9.08 -8.17 3.80
C LYS A 30 -7.71 -8.61 3.27
N TYR A 31 -7.69 -9.45 2.25
CA TYR A 31 -6.47 -10.08 1.74
C TYR A 31 -6.25 -9.85 0.24
N ASN A 32 -6.93 -8.85 -0.33
CA ASN A 32 -6.64 -8.46 -1.71
C ASN A 32 -5.23 -7.83 -1.77
N ILE A 33 -4.32 -8.48 -2.51
CA ILE A 33 -2.92 -8.09 -2.61
C ILE A 33 -2.77 -6.68 -3.18
N ASP A 34 -3.54 -6.33 -4.22
CA ASP A 34 -3.45 -5.01 -4.86
C ASP A 34 -3.79 -3.88 -3.86
N PHE A 35 -4.79 -4.08 -3.01
CA PHE A 35 -5.17 -3.08 -2.01
C PHE A 35 -4.12 -2.92 -0.92
N LEU A 36 -3.47 -4.02 -0.52
CA LEU A 36 -2.38 -3.98 0.45
C LEU A 36 -1.12 -3.32 -0.13
N LEU A 37 -0.78 -3.63 -1.39
CA LEU A 37 0.34 -3.04 -2.10
C LEU A 37 0.16 -1.53 -2.25
N ASN A 38 -1.00 -1.09 -2.76
CA ASN A 38 -1.28 0.33 -2.95
C ASN A 38 -1.42 1.09 -1.63
N LYS A 39 -1.93 0.45 -0.56
CA LYS A 39 -1.89 1.04 0.78
C LYS A 39 -0.46 1.27 1.23
N GLY A 40 0.45 0.31 1.01
CA GLY A 40 1.87 0.47 1.31
C GLY A 40 2.49 1.67 0.60
N VAL A 41 2.25 1.79 -0.72
CA VAL A 41 2.71 2.94 -1.52
C VAL A 41 2.18 4.27 -0.97
N VAL A 42 0.89 4.36 -0.67
CA VAL A 42 0.31 5.60 -0.09
C VAL A 42 0.94 5.95 1.25
N LEU A 43 1.25 4.95 2.08
CA LEU A 43 1.91 5.17 3.37
C LEU A 43 3.36 5.65 3.19
N MET A 44 4.08 5.17 2.17
CA MET A 44 5.41 5.69 1.81
C MET A 44 5.34 7.18 1.44
N GLU A 45 4.40 7.57 0.59
CA GLU A 45 4.20 8.97 0.18
C GLU A 45 3.83 9.89 1.36
N LEU A 46 3.20 9.33 2.40
CA LEU A 46 2.91 10.02 3.66
C LEU A 46 4.07 10.02 4.66
N GLY A 47 5.21 9.39 4.33
CA GLY A 47 6.38 9.25 5.22
C GLY A 47 6.16 8.26 6.38
N LYS A 48 5.13 7.41 6.30
CA LYS A 48 4.79 6.42 7.33
C LYS A 48 5.44 5.07 7.02
N PHE A 49 6.78 5.04 7.00
CA PHE A 49 7.56 3.89 6.54
C PHE A 49 7.31 2.60 7.34
N GLU A 50 7.11 2.67 8.67
CA GLU A 50 6.76 1.51 9.49
C GLU A 50 5.46 0.83 9.03
N GLU A 51 4.41 1.62 8.84
CA GLU A 51 3.09 1.13 8.43
C GLU A 51 3.11 0.61 6.97
N ALA A 52 3.95 1.21 6.13
CA ALA A 52 4.17 0.76 4.76
C ALA A 52 4.84 -0.63 4.72
N VAL A 53 5.91 -0.82 5.51
CA VAL A 53 6.60 -2.13 5.65
C VAL A 53 5.64 -3.21 6.12
N ASP A 54 4.76 -2.91 7.08
CA ASP A 54 3.73 -3.85 7.53
C ASP A 54 2.76 -4.23 6.41
N SER A 55 2.40 -3.29 5.54
CA SER A 55 1.53 -3.54 4.39
C SER A 55 2.22 -4.43 3.35
N PHE A 56 3.50 -4.18 3.04
CA PHE A 56 4.28 -5.01 2.12
C PHE A 56 4.58 -6.40 2.68
N ASN A 57 4.88 -6.52 3.98
CA ASN A 57 5.00 -7.82 4.64
C ASN A 57 3.71 -8.63 4.53
N GLN A 58 2.55 -7.98 4.61
CA GLN A 58 1.29 -8.67 4.38
C GLN A 58 1.14 -9.15 2.93
N VAL A 59 1.59 -8.39 1.93
CA VAL A 59 1.63 -8.86 0.53
C VAL A 59 2.55 -10.08 0.41
N LEU A 60 3.78 -9.99 0.89
CA LEU A 60 4.79 -11.05 0.81
C LEU A 60 4.37 -12.34 1.55
N LEU A 61 3.57 -12.24 2.61
CA LEU A 61 3.01 -13.42 3.27
C LEU A 61 2.06 -14.22 2.36
N ARG A 62 1.38 -13.56 1.41
CA ARG A 62 0.45 -14.21 0.46
C ARG A 62 1.09 -14.51 -0.89
N SER A 63 1.98 -13.62 -1.36
CA SER A 63 2.73 -13.75 -2.60
C SER A 63 4.20 -13.49 -2.29
N PRO A 64 4.94 -14.52 -1.80
CA PRO A 64 6.34 -14.38 -1.41
C PRO A 64 7.28 -13.99 -2.55
N ASP A 65 6.82 -14.17 -3.79
CA ASP A 65 7.46 -13.85 -5.06
C ASP A 65 7.08 -12.48 -5.63
N ASN A 66 6.31 -11.67 -4.89
CA ASN A 66 5.93 -10.34 -5.34
C ASN A 66 7.14 -9.39 -5.29
N GLU A 67 7.78 -9.20 -6.45
CA GLU A 67 8.98 -8.37 -6.61
C GLU A 67 8.74 -6.91 -6.19
N ASP A 68 7.57 -6.35 -6.52
CA ASP A 68 7.22 -4.96 -6.18
C ASP A 68 7.19 -4.76 -4.65
N ALA A 69 6.50 -5.65 -3.92
CA ALA A 69 6.42 -5.57 -2.46
C ALA A 69 7.78 -5.76 -1.78
N PHE A 70 8.65 -6.60 -2.35
CA PHE A 70 10.01 -6.77 -1.85
C PHE A 70 10.83 -5.49 -2.05
N PHE A 71 10.84 -4.95 -3.27
CA PHE A 71 11.57 -3.73 -3.61
C PHE A 71 11.11 -2.54 -2.76
N LEU A 72 9.80 -2.29 -2.69
CA LEU A 72 9.24 -1.16 -1.94
C LEU A 72 9.46 -1.29 -0.43
N LYS A 73 9.47 -2.51 0.09
CA LYS A 73 9.82 -2.76 1.49
C LYS A 73 11.27 -2.38 1.79
N GLU A 74 12.22 -2.79 0.95
CA GLU A 74 13.62 -2.44 1.13
C GLU A 74 13.81 -0.91 1.06
N GLU A 75 13.16 -0.24 0.10
CA GLU A 75 13.17 1.22 0.00
C GLU A 75 12.62 1.90 1.27
N CYS A 76 11.55 1.37 1.86
CA CYS A 76 11.05 1.88 3.15
C CYS A 76 12.09 1.73 4.26
N LEU A 77 12.78 0.59 4.32
CA LEU A 77 13.76 0.28 5.37
C LEU A 77 15.00 1.19 5.29
N GLU A 78 15.35 1.68 4.11
CA GLU A 78 16.44 2.63 3.91
C GLU A 78 16.10 4.07 4.36
N ASN A 79 14.80 4.40 4.49
CA ASN A 79 14.32 5.74 4.84
C ASN A 79 13.92 5.88 6.33
N PHE A 80 14.43 4.98 7.19
CA PHE A 80 14.30 5.04 8.65
C PHE A 80 15.34 5.92 9.34
#